data_AF-A0A851D6D2-F1
#
_entry.id   AF-A0A851D6D2-F1
#
_cell.length_a   1.000
_cell.length_b   1.000
_cell.length_c   1.000
_cell.angle_alpha   90.00
_cell.angle_beta   90.00
_cell.angle_gamma   90.00
#
_symmetry.space_group_name_H-M   'P 1'
#
loop_
_entity.id
_entity.type
_entity.pdbx_description
1 polymer ?
#
loop_
_entity_poly.entity_id
_entity_poly.type
_entity_poly.pdbx_seq_one_letter_code
_entity_poly.pdbx_strand_id
1 'polypeptide(L)'
;MVDFLAENNLCGQAILRIVSCGNAIIAELLRLSEFIPGVFRLKDKADQQKYGDIIFDFSYFKGPETCEGKLEAKPELLDLDEEFRENNIEILTRFYLAFQSVHKYIVDLNRYLDDLNEGIYIQQTLETVLLNEDGKQLLCEALYLYGVMLLVIDQKIEGEVRERMLVSYYRYSAARSSADSNLDDICKLLRSTGYSSQPGAKRPPNYPESYFSRVPISETFISMVIGRLRSDDIYNQVSAYPLPEHRSTALATQAAMLYVILYFDPSILHTQQAKMREIVDKYFPDNWVISIYMGITVNLAEAWEPYKAAKTALNYTLDLSNVKEQASRYAAVTERVHTQVQQFLKEGCLREELVLDNIPKLLNCLRDCNVAIRWLMLHTADTACDPNNKRLRQIKDQILTDSRYNPRILFQLLLDTAQFEFILKEMFKQMLSEKQTKWESYKKEGSERMTELADVFSGVKPLTRVEKNENLQAWFREISKQIMSLNYDDSTAAGRKTVQLIQALEEVQEFHQLESNLQVCQFLADTRKFLHQMIRTINIKEEVLITMQIVGDLSYAWQLIDSFTSIMQESIRVNPSMVTKLRATFLKVS
;
A
#
# COMPACT_ATOMS: atom_id res chain seq x y z
N MET A 1 5.73 -6.75 27.47
CA MET A 1 5.07 -5.44 27.25
C MET A 1 3.64 -5.76 26.85
N VAL A 2 2.63 -5.15 27.47
CA VAL A 2 1.23 -5.38 27.06
C VAL A 2 1.09 -4.87 25.63
N ASP A 3 0.49 -5.66 24.75
CA ASP A 3 0.21 -5.28 23.36
C ASP A 3 -0.55 -3.93 23.33
N PHE A 4 -0.06 -2.98 22.55
CA PHE A 4 -0.64 -1.63 22.50
C PHE A 4 -2.06 -1.65 21.95
N LEU A 5 -2.35 -2.61 21.06
CA LEU A 5 -3.67 -2.77 20.43
C LEU A 5 -4.52 -3.83 21.13
N ALA A 6 -4.16 -4.29 22.33
CA ALA A 6 -5.01 -5.16 23.11
C ALA A 6 -6.37 -4.49 23.43
N GLU A 7 -7.45 -5.27 23.51
CA GLU A 7 -8.81 -4.76 23.77
C GLU A 7 -8.92 -3.98 25.10
N ASN A 8 -8.09 -4.32 26.08
CA ASN A 8 -8.05 -3.65 27.38
C ASN A 8 -7.18 -2.38 27.39
N ASN A 9 -6.44 -2.08 26.32
CA ASN A 9 -5.68 -0.85 26.21
C ASN A 9 -6.53 0.24 25.55
N LEU A 10 -7.26 0.99 26.37
CA LEU A 10 -8.16 2.06 25.91
C LEU A 10 -7.43 3.13 25.09
N CYS A 11 -6.16 3.40 25.36
CA CYS A 11 -5.36 4.38 24.62
C CYS A 11 -5.13 3.93 23.17
N GLY A 12 -4.69 2.68 22.99
CA GLY A 12 -4.48 2.11 21.65
C GLY A 12 -5.80 1.92 20.89
N GLN A 13 -6.84 1.44 21.56
CA GLN A 13 -8.17 1.27 20.95
C GLN A 13 -8.79 2.60 20.51
N ALA A 14 -8.60 3.67 21.26
CA ALA A 14 -9.12 4.99 20.91
C ALA A 14 -8.51 5.53 19.61
N ILE A 15 -7.16 5.51 19.49
CA ILE A 15 -6.50 5.98 18.26
C ILE A 15 -6.76 5.05 17.08
N LEU A 16 -6.82 3.73 17.29
CA LEU A 16 -7.20 2.75 16.26
C LEU A 16 -8.61 3.04 15.72
N ARG A 17 -9.56 3.35 16.60
CA ARG A 17 -10.92 3.72 16.21
C ARG A 17 -10.95 5.02 15.42
N ILE A 18 -10.19 6.04 15.83
CA ILE A 18 -10.08 7.30 15.08
C ILE A 18 -9.57 7.02 13.67
N VAL A 19 -8.43 6.33 13.52
CA VAL A 19 -7.85 6.00 12.21
C VAL A 19 -8.81 5.17 11.34
N SER A 20 -9.49 4.18 11.91
CA SER A 20 -10.51 3.38 11.22
C SER A 20 -11.67 4.24 10.70
N CYS A 21 -12.22 5.13 11.55
CA CYS A 21 -13.22 6.11 11.14
C CYS A 21 -12.71 7.01 10.00
N GLY A 22 -11.43 7.38 10.02
CA GLY A 22 -10.85 8.22 8.98
C GLY A 22 -10.88 7.59 7.59
N ASN A 23 -10.49 6.32 7.50
CA ASN A 23 -10.60 5.55 6.25
C ASN A 23 -12.06 5.44 5.76
N ALA A 24 -13.00 5.20 6.68
CA ALA A 24 -14.42 5.13 6.34
C ALA A 24 -14.98 6.47 5.83
N ILE A 25 -14.57 7.59 6.42
CA ILE A 25 -14.97 8.93 5.97
C ILE A 25 -14.46 9.21 4.56
N ILE A 26 -13.19 8.92 4.26
CA ILE A 26 -12.64 9.14 2.92
C ILE A 26 -13.37 8.27 1.88
N ALA A 27 -13.65 7.01 2.20
CA ALA A 27 -14.42 6.13 1.32
C ALA A 27 -15.82 6.69 1.05
N GLU A 28 -16.51 7.20 2.08
CA GLU A 28 -17.82 7.83 1.93
C GLU A 28 -17.76 9.12 1.10
N LEU A 29 -16.75 9.96 1.31
CA LEU A 29 -16.54 11.19 0.53
C LEU A 29 -16.31 10.88 -0.96
N LEU A 30 -15.44 9.90 -1.25
CA LEU A 30 -15.18 9.47 -2.63
C LEU A 30 -16.46 8.92 -3.27
N ARG A 31 -17.20 8.08 -2.55
CA ARG A 31 -18.48 7.53 -3.03
C ARG A 31 -19.50 8.63 -3.30
N LEU A 32 -19.75 9.53 -2.34
CA LEU A 32 -20.71 10.62 -2.51
C LEU A 32 -20.32 11.59 -3.62
N SER A 33 -19.03 11.76 -3.92
CA SER A 33 -18.60 12.65 -4.99
C SER A 33 -19.13 12.26 -6.38
N GLU A 34 -19.48 10.99 -6.58
CA GLU A 34 -20.11 10.49 -7.81
C GLU A 34 -21.61 10.80 -7.87
N PHE A 35 -22.24 11.16 -6.75
CA PHE A 35 -23.68 11.40 -6.61
C PHE A 35 -24.03 12.87 -6.35
N ILE A 36 -23.13 13.81 -6.67
CA ILE A 36 -23.41 15.26 -6.55
C ILE A 36 -24.55 15.62 -7.54
N PRO A 37 -25.71 16.11 -7.06
CA PRO A 37 -26.81 16.47 -7.95
C PRO A 37 -26.41 17.62 -8.88
N GLY A 38 -26.65 17.46 -10.18
CA GLY A 38 -26.22 18.42 -11.21
C GLY A 38 -26.74 19.84 -11.00
N VAL A 39 -27.96 19.96 -10.47
CA VAL A 39 -28.65 21.24 -10.19
C VAL A 39 -27.86 22.16 -9.26
N PHE A 40 -27.07 21.63 -8.31
CA PHE A 40 -26.26 22.46 -7.42
C PHE A 40 -25.04 23.09 -8.11
N ARG A 41 -24.63 22.55 -9.26
CA ARG A 41 -23.54 23.11 -10.05
C ARG A 41 -23.97 24.39 -10.78
N LEU A 42 -25.25 24.54 -11.10
CA LEU A 42 -25.81 25.68 -11.86
C LEU A 42 -24.98 26.00 -13.13
N LYS A 43 -24.53 24.96 -13.85
CA LYS A 43 -23.64 25.12 -15.02
C LYS A 43 -24.38 25.71 -16.24
N ASP A 44 -25.63 25.29 -16.45
CA ASP A 44 -26.40 25.69 -17.62
C ASP A 44 -27.34 26.87 -17.32
N LYS A 45 -27.59 27.69 -18.36
CA LYS A 45 -28.49 28.85 -18.25
C LYS A 45 -29.91 28.47 -17.83
N ALA A 46 -30.37 27.27 -18.21
CA ALA A 46 -31.68 26.76 -17.84
C ALA A 46 -31.78 26.53 -16.32
N ASP A 47 -30.77 25.87 -15.73
CA ASP A 47 -30.72 25.64 -14.27
C ASP A 47 -30.57 26.96 -13.51
N GLN A 48 -29.75 27.90 -14.01
CA GLN A 48 -29.61 29.22 -13.40
C GLN A 48 -30.93 30.00 -13.41
N GLN A 49 -31.69 29.95 -14.51
CA GLN A 49 -32.98 30.63 -14.62
C GLN A 49 -34.06 29.97 -13.76
N LYS A 50 -34.05 28.63 -13.67
CA LYS A 50 -35.06 27.89 -12.92
C LYS A 50 -34.79 27.88 -11.42
N TYR A 51 -33.58 27.56 -11.00
CA TYR A 51 -33.23 27.28 -9.60
C TYR A 51 -32.39 28.37 -8.92
N GLY A 52 -31.91 29.36 -9.67
CA GLY A 52 -31.01 30.40 -9.12
C GLY A 52 -31.62 31.26 -8.02
N ASP A 53 -32.95 31.39 -7.99
CA ASP A 53 -33.66 32.14 -6.95
C ASP A 53 -33.91 31.32 -5.66
N ILE A 54 -33.70 29.99 -5.67
CA ILE A 54 -33.94 29.10 -4.52
C ILE A 54 -32.66 28.42 -3.98
N ILE A 55 -31.63 28.27 -4.82
CA ILE A 55 -30.33 27.71 -4.43
C ILE A 55 -29.38 28.84 -4.04
N PHE A 56 -29.06 28.91 -2.76
CA PHE A 56 -28.15 29.93 -2.21
C PHE A 56 -26.83 29.32 -1.76
N ASP A 57 -25.74 30.08 -1.87
CA ASP A 57 -24.45 29.77 -1.25
C ASP A 57 -24.35 30.40 0.16
N PHE A 58 -23.15 30.42 0.77
CA PHE A 58 -22.95 30.97 2.10
C PHE A 58 -23.27 32.46 2.25
N SER A 59 -23.51 33.19 1.15
CA SER A 59 -24.06 34.55 1.22
C SER A 59 -25.44 34.61 1.86
N TYR A 60 -26.22 33.52 1.83
CA TYR A 60 -27.51 33.39 2.50
C TYR A 60 -27.44 33.79 3.98
N PHE A 61 -26.39 33.34 4.69
CA PHE A 61 -26.23 33.61 6.13
C PHE A 61 -26.02 35.10 6.47
N LYS A 62 -25.73 35.96 5.48
CA LYS A 62 -25.60 37.41 5.69
C LYS A 62 -26.94 38.13 5.73
N GLY A 63 -28.00 37.55 5.18
CA GLY A 63 -29.34 38.14 5.18
C GLY A 63 -30.44 37.11 4.91
N PRO A 64 -30.65 36.13 5.82
CA PRO A 64 -31.66 35.09 5.64
C PRO A 64 -33.06 35.66 5.38
N GLU A 65 -33.47 36.67 6.16
CA GLU A 65 -34.78 37.32 6.05
C GLU A 65 -35.04 37.91 4.66
N THR A 66 -34.00 38.45 3.99
CA THR A 66 -34.14 39.01 2.64
C THR A 66 -34.32 37.91 1.60
N CYS A 67 -33.61 36.79 1.75
CA CYS A 67 -33.76 35.64 0.86
C CYS A 67 -35.14 35.00 1.02
N GLU A 68 -35.54 34.71 2.26
CA GLU A 68 -36.82 34.07 2.56
C GLU A 68 -38.01 34.98 2.20
N GLY A 69 -37.93 36.29 2.48
CA GLY A 69 -38.97 37.24 2.08
C GLY A 69 -39.17 37.35 0.55
N LYS A 70 -38.13 37.12 -0.25
CA LYS A 70 -38.26 37.05 -1.73
C LYS A 70 -39.00 35.80 -2.19
N LEU A 71 -38.80 34.68 -1.50
CA LEU A 71 -39.49 33.42 -1.76
C LEU A 71 -40.96 33.54 -1.37
N GLU A 72 -41.23 34.02 -0.16
CA GLU A 72 -42.59 34.22 0.37
C GLU A 72 -43.42 35.19 -0.48
N ALA A 73 -42.79 36.18 -1.10
CA ALA A 73 -43.47 37.13 -1.98
C ALA A 73 -43.96 36.53 -3.31
N LYS A 74 -43.51 35.32 -3.68
CA LYS A 74 -43.84 34.68 -4.96
C LYS A 74 -44.28 33.22 -4.74
N PRO A 75 -45.59 32.92 -4.85
CA PRO A 75 -46.09 31.55 -4.68
C PRO A 75 -45.40 30.51 -5.58
N GLU A 76 -45.09 30.87 -6.82
CA GLU A 76 -44.39 30.00 -7.78
C GLU A 76 -42.99 29.57 -7.29
N LEU A 77 -42.30 30.42 -6.52
CA LEU A 77 -40.99 30.06 -5.94
C LEU A 77 -41.13 29.17 -4.71
N LEU A 78 -42.21 29.30 -3.94
CA LEU A 78 -42.48 28.42 -2.80
C LEU A 78 -42.80 27.00 -3.27
N ASP A 79 -43.66 26.87 -4.28
CA ASP A 79 -44.00 25.57 -4.86
C ASP A 79 -42.74 24.90 -5.43
N LEU A 80 -41.89 25.66 -6.12
CA LEU A 80 -40.62 25.17 -6.66
C LEU A 80 -39.63 24.78 -5.56
N ASP A 81 -39.52 25.56 -4.48
CA ASP A 81 -38.61 25.29 -3.36
C ASP A 81 -39.03 24.03 -2.59
N GLU A 82 -40.34 23.80 -2.39
CA GLU A 82 -40.85 22.57 -1.76
C GLU A 82 -40.65 21.35 -2.67
N GLU A 83 -40.95 21.45 -3.96
CA GLU A 83 -40.64 20.38 -4.94
C GLU A 83 -39.13 20.08 -4.94
N PHE A 84 -38.29 21.11 -4.90
CA PHE A 84 -36.84 20.94 -4.86
C PHE A 84 -36.38 20.26 -3.57
N ARG A 85 -36.96 20.63 -2.43
CA ARG A 85 -36.71 20.00 -1.12
C ARG A 85 -37.07 18.51 -1.14
N GLU A 86 -38.28 18.15 -1.55
CA GLU A 86 -38.74 16.76 -1.59
C GLU A 86 -37.80 15.87 -2.42
N ASN A 87 -37.31 16.40 -3.56
CA ASN A 87 -36.43 15.66 -4.46
C ASN A 87 -34.97 15.53 -3.97
N ASN A 88 -34.49 16.43 -3.11
CA ASN A 88 -33.06 16.51 -2.77
C ASN A 88 -32.73 16.31 -1.29
N ILE A 89 -33.70 16.34 -0.37
CA ILE A 89 -33.42 16.32 1.08
C ILE A 89 -32.66 15.06 1.53
N GLU A 90 -32.95 13.89 0.95
CA GLU A 90 -32.27 12.64 1.31
C GLU A 90 -30.78 12.69 0.95
N ILE A 91 -30.45 13.10 -0.28
CA ILE A 91 -29.06 13.20 -0.73
C ILE A 91 -28.30 14.31 0.01
N LEU A 92 -28.95 15.44 0.26
CA LEU A 92 -28.41 16.54 1.07
C LEU A 92 -28.08 16.08 2.50
N THR A 93 -28.94 15.27 3.11
CA THR A 93 -28.71 14.70 4.44
C THR A 93 -27.44 13.83 4.45
N ARG A 94 -27.22 13.01 3.42
CA ARG A 94 -26.01 12.18 3.32
C ARG A 94 -24.75 13.02 3.18
N PHE A 95 -24.75 14.05 2.34
CA PHE A 95 -23.63 14.98 2.23
C PHE A 95 -23.35 15.69 3.56
N TYR A 96 -24.39 16.18 4.24
CA TYR A 96 -24.23 16.83 5.54
C TYR A 96 -23.62 15.87 6.58
N LEU A 97 -24.08 14.62 6.67
CA LEU A 97 -23.52 13.63 7.61
C LEU A 97 -22.05 13.31 7.31
N ALA A 98 -21.66 13.22 6.04
CA ALA A 98 -20.26 13.03 5.66
C ALA A 98 -19.40 14.23 6.06
N PHE A 99 -19.88 15.44 5.79
CA PHE A 99 -19.25 16.70 6.19
C PHE A 99 -19.12 16.86 7.71
N GLN A 100 -20.18 16.52 8.44
CA GLN A 100 -20.18 16.48 9.91
C GLN A 100 -19.16 15.47 10.42
N SER A 101 -19.03 14.32 9.78
CA SER A 101 -18.08 13.27 10.17
C SER A 101 -16.62 13.73 10.04
N VAL A 102 -16.30 14.55 9.03
CA VAL A 102 -14.96 15.16 8.87
C VAL A 102 -14.64 16.12 10.02
N HIS A 103 -15.60 17.00 10.38
CA HIS A 103 -15.42 17.89 11.51
C HIS A 103 -15.32 17.11 12.84
N LYS A 104 -16.17 16.09 13.02
CA LYS A 104 -16.13 15.23 14.19
C LYS A 104 -14.81 14.48 14.33
N TYR A 105 -14.24 14.00 13.22
CA TYR A 105 -12.95 13.31 13.21
C TYR A 105 -11.86 14.15 13.87
N ILE A 106 -11.74 15.42 13.46
CA ILE A 106 -10.68 16.29 13.98
C ILE A 106 -10.94 16.71 15.43
N VAL A 107 -12.20 16.90 15.82
CA VAL A 107 -12.58 17.13 17.22
C VAL A 107 -12.23 15.93 18.09
N ASP A 108 -12.52 14.70 17.64
CA ASP A 108 -12.21 13.48 18.36
C ASP A 108 -10.68 13.26 18.46
N LEU A 109 -9.91 13.60 17.41
CA LEU A 109 -8.44 13.55 17.44
C LEU A 109 -7.84 14.57 18.41
N ASN A 110 -8.29 15.83 18.37
CA ASN A 110 -7.82 16.84 19.32
C ASN A 110 -8.14 16.44 20.76
N ARG A 111 -9.36 15.93 21.01
CA ARG A 111 -9.72 15.40 22.32
C ARG A 111 -8.81 14.26 22.76
N TYR A 112 -8.48 13.32 21.87
CA TYR A 112 -7.55 12.24 22.20
C TYR A 112 -6.15 12.76 22.59
N LEU A 113 -5.67 13.81 21.91
CA LEU A 113 -4.40 14.46 22.26
C LEU A 113 -4.49 15.19 23.60
N ASP A 114 -5.61 15.84 23.89
CA ASP A 114 -5.86 16.48 25.19
C ASP A 114 -5.92 15.43 26.31
N ASP A 115 -6.62 14.32 26.11
CA ASP A 115 -6.71 13.19 27.05
C ASP A 115 -5.30 12.59 27.36
N LEU A 116 -4.40 12.55 26.37
CA LEU A 116 -2.99 12.17 26.57
C LEU A 116 -2.21 13.19 27.40
N ASN A 117 -2.42 14.49 27.16
CA ASN A 117 -1.74 15.57 27.88
C ASN A 117 -2.24 15.69 29.33
N GLU A 118 -3.53 15.45 29.56
CA GLU A 118 -4.16 15.46 30.89
C GLU A 118 -3.88 14.17 31.69
N GLY A 119 -3.28 13.15 31.05
CA GLY A 119 -2.93 11.89 31.70
C GLY A 119 -4.14 10.99 31.98
N ILE A 120 -5.23 11.12 31.21
CA ILE A 120 -6.43 10.28 31.32
C ILE A 120 -6.07 8.82 31.04
N TYR A 121 -5.18 8.58 30.08
CA TYR A 121 -4.62 7.27 29.80
C TYR A 121 -3.46 6.98 30.76
N ILE A 122 -3.69 6.12 31.76
CA ILE A 122 -2.70 5.76 32.77
C ILE A 122 -1.41 5.26 32.10
N GLN A 123 -0.27 5.87 32.45
CA GLN A 123 1.07 5.56 31.91
C GLN A 123 1.25 5.79 30.40
N GLN A 124 0.30 6.47 29.74
CA GLN A 124 0.43 6.85 28.34
C GLN A 124 0.50 8.37 28.21
N THR A 125 1.43 8.80 27.37
CA THR A 125 1.70 10.17 26.98
C THR A 125 1.93 10.19 25.48
N LEU A 126 1.93 11.36 24.86
CA LEU A 126 2.23 11.47 23.44
C LEU A 126 3.61 10.85 23.10
N GLU A 127 4.60 11.06 23.96
CA GLU A 127 5.95 10.52 23.81
C GLU A 127 5.97 8.99 23.89
N THR A 128 5.28 8.39 24.87
CA THR A 128 5.28 6.93 25.02
C THR A 128 4.55 6.24 23.88
N VAL A 129 3.46 6.84 23.37
CA VAL A 129 2.73 6.32 22.20
C VAL A 129 3.61 6.40 20.95
N LEU A 130 4.36 7.49 20.75
CA LEU A 130 5.29 7.64 19.62
C LEU A 130 6.55 6.77 19.71
N LEU A 131 6.85 6.19 20.88
CA LEU A 131 7.91 5.19 21.05
C LEU A 131 7.40 3.76 20.77
N ASN A 132 6.09 3.55 20.73
CA ASN A 132 5.48 2.28 20.38
C ASN A 132 5.37 2.11 18.85
N GLU A 133 5.60 0.90 18.33
CA GLU A 133 5.57 0.63 16.89
C GLU A 133 4.19 0.88 16.26
N ASP A 134 3.12 0.43 16.89
CA ASP A 134 1.74 0.63 16.40
C ASP A 134 1.27 2.06 16.68
N GLY A 135 1.58 2.57 17.88
CA GLY A 135 1.23 3.92 18.31
C GLY A 135 1.77 5.01 17.39
N LYS A 136 3.06 4.92 17.00
CA LYS A 136 3.66 5.89 16.07
C LYS A 136 3.04 5.83 14.68
N GLN A 137 2.70 4.64 14.18
CA GLN A 137 2.02 4.47 12.89
C GLN A 137 0.65 5.15 12.95
N LEU A 138 -0.18 4.79 13.93
CA LEU A 138 -1.55 5.30 14.06
C LEU A 138 -1.61 6.81 14.27
N LEU A 139 -0.67 7.39 15.03
CA LEU A 139 -0.59 8.85 15.19
C LEU A 139 -0.21 9.57 13.89
N CYS A 140 0.73 9.02 13.11
CA CYS A 140 1.08 9.57 11.80
C CYS A 140 -0.11 9.47 10.83
N GLU A 141 -0.77 8.32 10.80
CA GLU A 141 -1.95 8.08 9.96
C GLU A 141 -3.11 8.99 10.33
N ALA A 142 -3.35 9.25 11.62
CA ALA A 142 -4.46 10.10 12.05
C ALA A 142 -4.36 11.52 11.49
N LEU A 143 -3.18 12.13 11.58
CA LEU A 143 -2.96 13.47 11.04
C LEU A 143 -3.01 13.47 9.50
N TYR A 144 -2.41 12.46 8.87
CA TYR A 144 -2.41 12.31 7.42
C TYR A 144 -3.83 12.14 6.86
N LEU A 145 -4.65 11.27 7.45
CA LEU A 145 -6.02 10.99 6.99
C LEU A 145 -6.88 12.25 7.06
N TYR A 146 -6.74 13.07 8.11
CA TYR A 146 -7.43 14.36 8.15
C TYR A 146 -7.03 15.25 6.97
N GLY A 147 -5.73 15.40 6.70
CA GLY A 147 -5.25 16.17 5.56
C GLY A 147 -5.76 15.62 4.22
N VAL A 148 -5.81 14.30 4.06
CA VAL A 148 -6.40 13.65 2.86
C VAL A 148 -7.89 13.96 2.74
N MET A 149 -8.67 13.92 3.83
CA MET A 149 -10.09 14.32 3.78
C MET A 149 -10.24 15.72 3.22
N LEU A 150 -9.48 16.69 3.72
CA LEU A 150 -9.54 18.08 3.24
C LEU A 150 -9.24 18.17 1.74
N LEU A 151 -8.16 17.54 1.29
CA LEU A 151 -7.77 17.53 -0.13
C LEU A 151 -8.81 16.84 -1.02
N VAL A 152 -9.36 15.70 -0.60
CA VAL A 152 -10.39 14.96 -1.33
C VAL A 152 -11.65 15.79 -1.49
N ILE A 153 -12.10 16.46 -0.42
CA ILE A 153 -13.30 17.31 -0.46
C ILE A 153 -13.12 18.44 -1.48
N ASP A 154 -11.97 19.12 -1.49
CA ASP A 154 -11.69 20.19 -2.46
C ASP A 154 -11.51 19.68 -3.90
N GLN A 155 -10.90 18.52 -4.08
CA GLN A 155 -10.66 17.95 -5.40
C GLN A 155 -11.94 17.42 -6.05
N LYS A 156 -12.82 16.81 -5.26
CA LYS A 156 -13.99 16.06 -5.74
C LYS A 156 -15.31 16.81 -5.61
N ILE A 157 -15.40 17.78 -4.69
CA ILE A 157 -16.63 18.53 -4.43
C ILE A 157 -16.32 20.03 -4.49
N GLU A 158 -16.68 20.65 -5.61
CA GLU A 158 -16.44 22.06 -5.92
C GLU A 158 -16.94 22.97 -4.77
N GLY A 159 -16.14 23.98 -4.38
CA GLY A 159 -16.40 24.80 -3.21
C GLY A 159 -17.80 25.42 -3.17
N GLU A 160 -18.23 26.06 -4.27
CA GLU A 160 -19.58 26.63 -4.39
C GLU A 160 -20.69 25.59 -4.26
N VAL A 161 -20.47 24.39 -4.80
CA VAL A 161 -21.45 23.29 -4.74
C VAL A 161 -21.62 22.82 -3.31
N ARG A 162 -20.53 22.71 -2.54
CA ARG A 162 -20.59 22.38 -1.10
C ARG A 162 -21.38 23.42 -0.32
N GLU A 163 -21.10 24.69 -0.56
CA GLU A 163 -21.79 25.78 0.12
C GLU A 163 -23.30 25.75 -0.18
N ARG A 164 -23.66 25.56 -1.46
CA ARG A 164 -25.07 25.46 -1.88
C ARG A 164 -25.79 24.26 -1.27
N MET A 165 -25.15 23.09 -1.24
CA MET A 165 -25.73 21.90 -0.62
C MET A 165 -25.92 22.10 0.90
N LEU A 166 -24.93 22.67 1.59
CA LEU A 166 -25.01 22.94 3.03
C LEU A 166 -26.12 23.94 3.38
N VAL A 167 -26.26 25.01 2.59
CA VAL A 167 -27.31 26.01 2.80
C VAL A 167 -28.69 25.43 2.48
N SER A 168 -28.81 24.63 1.41
CA SER A 168 -30.07 23.97 1.08
C SER A 168 -30.47 22.98 2.18
N TYR A 169 -29.53 22.18 2.69
CA TYR A 169 -29.77 21.31 3.84
C TYR A 169 -30.20 22.10 5.08
N TYR A 170 -29.54 23.23 5.37
CA TYR A 170 -29.90 24.11 6.48
C TYR A 170 -31.32 24.67 6.35
N ARG A 171 -31.71 25.12 5.15
CA ARG A 171 -33.05 25.67 4.87
C ARG A 171 -34.14 24.62 5.00
N TYR A 172 -33.88 23.40 4.51
CA TYR A 172 -34.90 22.33 4.40
C TYR A 172 -35.02 21.42 5.61
N SER A 173 -33.98 21.31 6.42
CA SER A 173 -34.00 20.52 7.64
C SER A 173 -34.59 21.32 8.80
N ALA A 174 -35.26 20.65 9.73
CA ALA A 174 -35.74 21.25 10.98
C ALA A 174 -34.60 21.75 11.90
N ALA A 175 -33.34 21.69 11.45
CA ALA A 175 -32.13 22.14 12.14
C ALA A 175 -32.07 23.66 12.39
N ARG A 176 -33.06 24.44 11.93
CA ARG A 176 -33.34 25.77 12.52
C ARG A 176 -33.55 25.71 14.05
N SER A 177 -33.82 24.53 14.63
CA SER A 177 -34.35 24.37 16.00
C SER A 177 -33.42 23.68 17.01
N SER A 178 -32.25 23.16 16.63
CA SER A 178 -31.36 22.46 17.56
C SER A 178 -30.14 23.33 17.89
N ALA A 179 -30.10 23.88 19.11
CA ALA A 179 -28.97 24.65 19.65
C ALA A 179 -27.64 23.86 19.68
N ASP A 180 -27.67 22.54 19.49
CA ASP A 180 -26.52 21.63 19.49
C ASP A 180 -25.95 21.31 18.09
N SER A 181 -26.42 21.95 17.00
CA SER A 181 -25.86 21.68 15.68
C SER A 181 -24.50 22.39 15.50
N ASN A 182 -23.43 21.61 15.30
CA ASN A 182 -22.08 22.13 14.95
C ASN A 182 -22.02 22.73 13.52
N LEU A 183 -23.13 23.23 13.00
CA LEU A 183 -23.27 23.66 11.61
C LEU A 183 -22.32 24.82 11.28
N ASP A 184 -22.18 25.78 12.19
CA ASP A 184 -21.28 26.92 11.98
C ASP A 184 -19.84 26.47 11.79
N ASP A 185 -19.37 25.51 12.58
CA ASP A 185 -18.00 25.01 12.49
C ASP A 185 -17.80 24.12 11.25
N ILE A 186 -18.83 23.33 10.87
CA ILE A 186 -18.85 22.60 9.60
C ILE A 186 -18.78 23.58 8.42
N CYS A 187 -19.57 24.66 8.43
CA CYS A 187 -19.56 25.69 7.40
C CYS A 187 -18.21 26.44 7.36
N LYS A 188 -17.62 26.78 8.52
CA LYS A 188 -16.27 27.37 8.57
C LYS A 188 -15.25 26.43 7.93
N LEU A 189 -15.29 25.14 8.28
CA LEU A 189 -14.39 24.13 7.74
C LEU A 189 -14.57 23.97 6.23
N LEU A 190 -15.79 23.95 5.71
CA LEU A 190 -16.07 23.59 4.29
C LEU A 190 -16.23 24.76 3.33
N ARG A 191 -16.10 25.99 3.82
CA ARG A 191 -16.10 27.23 3.02
C ARG A 191 -15.21 27.08 1.79
N SER A 192 -15.66 27.62 0.67
CA SER A 192 -14.91 27.60 -0.58
C SER A 192 -13.48 28.13 -0.37
N THR A 193 -12.50 27.36 -0.85
CA THR A 193 -11.08 27.73 -0.86
C THR A 193 -10.70 28.50 -2.13
N GLY A 194 -11.60 28.55 -3.11
CA GLY A 194 -11.32 28.99 -4.48
C GLY A 194 -10.55 27.97 -5.31
N TYR A 195 -10.19 26.80 -4.76
CA TYR A 195 -9.51 25.76 -5.49
C TYR A 195 -10.42 25.16 -6.56
N SER A 196 -9.84 24.80 -7.70
CA SER A 196 -10.53 24.11 -8.79
C SER A 196 -9.61 23.06 -9.39
N SER A 197 -10.15 21.86 -9.61
CA SER A 197 -9.46 20.74 -10.25
C SER A 197 -9.51 20.80 -11.79
N GLN A 198 -10.07 21.87 -12.36
CA GLN A 198 -10.16 22.03 -13.81
C GLN A 198 -8.79 22.36 -14.43
N PRO A 199 -8.46 21.82 -15.62
CA PRO A 199 -7.21 22.14 -16.30
C PRO A 199 -7.01 23.64 -16.50
N GLY A 200 -5.83 24.15 -16.13
CA GLY A 200 -5.50 25.58 -16.24
C GLY A 200 -6.08 26.47 -15.13
N ALA A 201 -6.78 25.91 -14.14
CA ALA A 201 -7.16 26.64 -12.95
C ALA A 201 -5.92 27.16 -12.20
N LYS A 202 -5.97 28.41 -11.75
CA LYS A 202 -4.89 28.97 -10.94
C LYS A 202 -5.06 28.52 -9.50
N ARG A 203 -3.96 28.11 -8.87
CA ARG A 203 -3.94 27.84 -7.43
C ARG A 203 -4.30 29.11 -6.64
N PRO A 204 -5.24 29.05 -5.69
CA PRO A 204 -5.53 30.16 -4.81
C PRO A 204 -4.32 30.55 -3.94
N PRO A 205 -4.23 31.82 -3.50
CA PRO A 205 -3.19 32.21 -2.56
C PRO A 205 -3.35 31.46 -1.23
N ASN A 206 -2.21 31.08 -0.63
CA ASN A 206 -2.13 30.35 0.64
C ASN A 206 -2.89 29.01 0.67
N TYR A 207 -3.00 28.35 -0.49
CA TYR A 207 -3.60 27.03 -0.60
C TYR A 207 -2.54 25.93 -0.75
N PRO A 208 -2.63 24.80 -0.02
CA PRO A 208 -3.73 24.41 0.87
C PRO A 208 -3.58 24.81 2.34
N GLU A 209 -2.50 25.50 2.74
CA GLU A 209 -2.17 25.74 4.14
C GLU A 209 -3.26 26.49 4.93
N SER A 210 -3.91 27.48 4.30
CA SER A 210 -5.03 28.21 4.92
C SER A 210 -6.27 27.36 5.15
N TYR A 211 -6.43 26.28 4.37
CA TYR A 211 -7.51 25.31 4.55
C TYR A 211 -7.16 24.35 5.70
N PHE A 212 -5.91 23.87 5.73
CA PHE A 212 -5.39 23.01 6.80
C PHE A 212 -5.38 23.70 8.17
N SER A 213 -5.24 25.02 8.20
CA SER A 213 -5.24 25.81 9.44
C SER A 213 -6.63 26.15 9.99
N ARG A 214 -7.73 25.73 9.34
CA ARG A 214 -9.10 26.11 9.76
C ARG A 214 -9.51 25.51 11.11
N VAL A 215 -9.00 24.32 11.42
CA VAL A 215 -9.15 23.70 12.75
C VAL A 215 -7.74 23.50 13.31
N PRO A 216 -7.39 24.18 14.41
CA PRO A 216 -6.05 24.08 14.97
C PRO A 216 -5.80 22.70 15.56
N ILE A 217 -4.54 22.27 15.46
CA ILE A 217 -4.00 21.04 16.02
C ILE A 217 -2.74 21.42 16.80
N SER A 218 -2.42 20.69 17.86
CA SER A 218 -1.21 20.91 18.65
C SER A 218 0.06 20.97 17.76
N GLU A 219 0.76 22.11 17.78
CA GLU A 219 2.03 22.29 17.06
C GLU A 219 3.10 21.29 17.52
N THR A 220 3.11 20.96 18.82
CA THR A 220 3.99 19.94 19.38
C THR A 220 3.72 18.59 18.75
N PHE A 221 2.45 18.18 18.62
CA PHE A 221 2.07 16.93 17.98
C PHE A 221 2.51 16.89 16.52
N ILE A 222 2.22 17.94 15.75
CA ILE A 222 2.62 18.06 14.34
C ILE A 222 4.15 17.92 14.21
N SER A 223 4.91 18.65 15.03
CA SER A 223 6.37 18.63 15.03
C SER A 223 6.93 17.24 15.35
N MET A 224 6.37 16.54 16.34
CA MET A 224 6.79 15.19 16.72
C MET A 224 6.49 14.16 15.62
N VAL A 225 5.30 14.23 15.00
CA VAL A 225 4.91 13.36 13.87
C VAL A 225 5.85 13.59 12.68
N ILE A 226 6.13 14.85 12.31
CA ILE A 226 7.10 15.17 11.25
C ILE A 226 8.50 14.64 11.60
N GLY A 227 8.90 14.74 12.87
CA GLY A 227 10.17 14.19 13.36
C GLY A 227 10.29 12.68 13.16
N ARG A 228 9.23 11.93 13.51
CA ARG A 228 9.15 10.48 13.31
C ARG A 228 9.14 10.11 11.83
N LEU A 229 8.31 10.77 11.05
CA LEU A 229 8.26 10.58 9.60
C LEU A 229 9.57 10.94 8.91
N ARG A 230 10.46 11.72 9.49
CA ARG A 230 11.80 11.98 8.93
C ARG A 230 12.86 10.98 9.38
N SER A 231 12.78 10.51 10.62
CA SER A 231 13.85 9.74 11.24
C SER A 231 13.66 8.23 11.09
N ASP A 232 12.42 7.76 11.18
CA ASP A 232 12.11 6.34 11.31
C ASP A 232 11.64 5.74 9.96
N ASP A 233 11.62 4.41 9.86
CA ASP A 233 10.84 3.64 8.88
C ASP A 233 9.63 3.08 9.64
N ILE A 234 8.54 3.85 9.70
CA ILE A 234 7.46 3.57 10.65
C ILE A 234 6.72 2.28 10.33
N TYR A 235 6.78 1.80 9.08
CA TYR A 235 6.18 0.54 8.64
C TYR A 235 7.19 -0.62 8.55
N ASN A 236 8.47 -0.39 8.87
CA ASN A 236 9.55 -1.38 8.76
C ASN A 236 9.66 -2.03 7.36
N GLN A 237 9.27 -1.31 6.30
CA GLN A 237 9.19 -1.83 4.93
C GLN A 237 10.56 -1.95 4.26
N VAL A 238 11.58 -1.22 4.71
CA VAL A 238 12.94 -1.29 4.12
C VAL A 238 13.50 -2.71 4.16
N SER A 239 13.14 -3.51 5.17
CA SER A 239 13.52 -4.93 5.27
C SER A 239 13.04 -5.77 4.06
N ALA A 240 11.89 -5.43 3.48
CA ALA A 240 11.34 -6.08 2.30
C ALA A 240 12.04 -5.64 1.00
N TYR A 241 12.85 -4.58 1.02
CA TYR A 241 13.54 -3.99 -0.12
C TYR A 241 15.06 -3.86 0.15
N PRO A 242 15.83 -4.95 0.04
CA PRO A 242 17.25 -4.96 0.41
C PRO A 242 18.16 -4.15 -0.54
N LEU A 243 17.69 -3.83 -1.76
CA LEU A 243 18.45 -3.05 -2.73
C LEU A 243 18.33 -1.54 -2.39
N PRO A 244 19.44 -0.81 -2.22
CA PRO A 244 19.42 0.61 -1.88
C PRO A 244 18.59 1.45 -2.84
N GLU A 245 18.56 1.07 -4.11
CA GLU A 245 17.87 1.78 -5.16
C GLU A 245 16.34 1.56 -5.16
N HIS A 246 15.82 0.76 -4.23
CA HIS A 246 14.38 0.57 -3.99
C HIS A 246 13.87 1.39 -2.80
N ARG A 247 14.75 2.14 -2.12
CA ARG A 247 14.42 2.90 -0.91
C ARG A 247 13.22 3.82 -1.07
N SER A 248 13.16 4.59 -2.16
CA SER A 248 12.05 5.52 -2.44
C SER A 248 10.71 4.80 -2.58
N THR A 249 10.71 3.59 -3.12
CA THR A 249 9.51 2.73 -3.20
C THR A 249 9.16 2.15 -1.84
N ALA A 250 10.14 1.64 -1.09
CA ALA A 250 9.95 1.09 0.25
C ALA A 250 9.35 2.12 1.23
N LEU A 251 9.71 3.39 1.06
CA LEU A 251 9.25 4.48 1.91
C LEU A 251 8.09 5.27 1.32
N ALA A 252 7.49 4.82 0.20
CA ALA A 252 6.59 5.65 -0.58
C ALA A 252 5.29 6.01 0.16
N THR A 253 4.75 5.11 0.98
CA THR A 253 3.56 5.40 1.81
C THR A 253 3.88 6.47 2.85
N GLN A 254 5.03 6.34 3.53
CA GLN A 254 5.50 7.32 4.51
C GLN A 254 5.81 8.68 3.87
N ALA A 255 6.37 8.66 2.66
CA ALA A 255 6.64 9.86 1.87
C ALA A 255 5.34 10.61 1.52
N ALA A 256 4.30 9.88 1.12
CA ALA A 256 2.98 10.45 0.84
C ALA A 256 2.35 11.07 2.09
N MET A 257 2.45 10.41 3.24
CA MET A 257 2.01 10.96 4.53
C MET A 257 2.73 12.26 4.85
N LEU A 258 4.06 12.27 4.76
CA LEU A 258 4.86 13.45 5.04
C LEU A 258 4.52 14.61 4.09
N TYR A 259 4.31 14.34 2.80
CA TYR A 259 3.87 15.35 1.83
C TYR A 259 2.59 16.07 2.30
N VAL A 260 1.57 15.32 2.72
CA VAL A 260 0.31 15.90 3.21
C VAL A 260 0.51 16.64 4.52
N ILE A 261 1.28 16.06 5.45
CA ILE A 261 1.47 16.59 6.80
C ILE A 261 2.26 17.91 6.80
N LEU A 262 3.16 18.11 5.83
CA LEU A 262 3.91 19.36 5.70
C LEU A 262 3.03 20.60 5.51
N TYR A 263 1.77 20.44 5.07
CA TYR A 263 0.83 21.56 4.99
C TYR A 263 0.27 22.02 6.34
N PHE A 264 0.42 21.24 7.40
CA PHE A 264 0.14 21.67 8.78
C PHE A 264 1.30 22.48 9.38
N ASP A 265 2.52 22.40 8.81
CA ASP A 265 3.66 23.27 9.14
C ASP A 265 4.29 23.86 7.87
N PRO A 266 3.61 24.82 7.21
CA PRO A 266 4.07 25.40 5.94
C PRO A 266 5.40 26.16 6.08
N SER A 267 5.83 26.48 7.30
CA SER A 267 7.14 27.11 7.53
C SER A 267 8.27 26.23 7.00
N ILE A 268 8.14 24.90 7.11
CA ILE A 268 9.14 23.95 6.59
C ILE A 268 9.27 24.11 5.07
N LEU A 269 8.14 24.16 4.37
CA LEU A 269 8.06 24.28 2.91
C LEU A 269 8.64 25.62 2.41
N HIS A 270 8.41 26.72 3.14
CA HIS A 270 8.87 28.05 2.73
C HIS A 270 10.32 28.37 3.11
N THR A 271 10.72 28.12 4.35
CA THR A 271 11.94 28.72 4.93
C THR A 271 13.00 27.71 5.34
N GLN A 272 12.63 26.46 5.65
CA GLN A 272 13.56 25.50 6.26
C GLN A 272 14.31 24.66 5.21
N GLN A 273 15.26 25.29 4.51
CA GLN A 273 16.02 24.68 3.40
C GLN A 273 16.73 23.36 3.77
N ALA A 274 17.39 23.30 4.94
CA ALA A 274 18.10 22.10 5.36
C ALA A 274 17.16 20.91 5.59
N LYS A 275 16.02 21.14 6.27
CA LYS A 275 15.02 20.09 6.48
C LYS A 275 14.41 19.62 5.16
N MET A 276 14.06 20.54 4.26
CA MET A 276 13.49 20.15 2.96
C MET A 276 14.49 19.38 2.09
N ARG A 277 15.78 19.73 2.11
CA ARG A 277 16.82 18.95 1.41
C ARG A 277 16.86 17.52 1.94
N GLU A 278 16.93 17.34 3.25
CA GLU A 278 16.93 16.00 3.86
C GLU A 278 15.68 15.19 3.50
N ILE A 279 14.50 15.81 3.52
CA ILE A 279 13.23 15.18 3.13
C ILE A 279 13.29 14.72 1.67
N VAL A 280 13.71 15.59 0.74
CA VAL A 280 13.79 15.26 -0.68
C VAL A 280 14.82 14.18 -0.95
N ASP A 281 16.01 14.27 -0.36
CA ASP A 281 17.07 13.28 -0.56
C ASP A 281 16.65 11.89 -0.02
N LYS A 282 15.89 11.85 1.09
CA LYS A 282 15.38 10.60 1.67
C LYS A 282 14.27 9.98 0.82
N TYR A 283 13.25 10.77 0.47
CA TYR A 283 11.98 10.26 -0.08
C TYR A 283 11.78 10.44 -1.58
N PHE A 284 12.34 11.50 -2.15
CA PHE A 284 12.06 11.95 -3.51
C PHE A 284 13.33 12.11 -4.38
N PRO A 285 14.37 11.26 -4.30
CA PRO A 285 15.58 11.41 -5.13
C PRO A 285 15.33 11.04 -6.60
N ASP A 286 14.38 10.13 -6.84
CA ASP A 286 14.06 9.53 -8.14
C ASP A 286 12.55 9.49 -8.44
N ASN A 287 11.72 9.99 -7.51
CA ASN A 287 10.26 10.00 -7.63
C ASN A 287 9.70 11.37 -7.26
N TRP A 288 9.02 12.02 -8.21
CA TRP A 288 8.34 13.31 -8.00
C TRP A 288 6.86 13.29 -8.39
N VAL A 289 6.36 12.15 -8.84
CA VAL A 289 4.93 11.91 -9.05
C VAL A 289 4.48 10.83 -8.08
N ILE A 290 3.75 11.23 -7.05
CA ILE A 290 3.36 10.36 -5.94
C ILE A 290 1.86 10.09 -5.97
N SER A 291 1.42 9.02 -5.31
CA SER A 291 0.01 8.78 -4.99
C SER A 291 -0.21 9.13 -3.52
N ILE A 292 -1.08 10.10 -3.24
CA ILE A 292 -1.36 10.53 -1.87
C ILE A 292 -2.50 9.77 -1.21
N TYR A 293 -3.35 9.07 -1.97
CA TYR A 293 -4.38 8.16 -1.45
C TYR A 293 -5.03 7.43 -2.62
N MET A 294 -5.02 6.09 -2.66
CA MET A 294 -5.72 5.26 -3.66
C MET A 294 -5.65 5.80 -5.10
N GLY A 295 -4.45 6.13 -5.58
CA GLY A 295 -4.22 6.60 -6.94
C GLY A 295 -4.53 8.08 -7.22
N ILE A 296 -4.85 8.88 -6.20
CA ILE A 296 -4.84 10.35 -6.33
C ILE A 296 -3.38 10.79 -6.54
N THR A 297 -3.04 11.10 -7.79
CA THR A 297 -1.69 11.49 -8.18
C THR A 297 -1.40 12.95 -7.88
N VAL A 298 -0.18 13.23 -7.44
CA VAL A 298 0.34 14.56 -7.20
C VAL A 298 1.73 14.67 -7.80
N ASN A 299 1.95 15.72 -8.59
CA ASN A 299 3.27 16.09 -9.06
C ASN A 299 3.90 17.13 -8.14
N LEU A 300 4.97 16.74 -7.46
CA LEU A 300 5.65 17.58 -6.48
C LEU A 300 6.20 18.87 -7.10
N ALA A 301 6.58 18.85 -8.37
CA ALA A 301 7.08 20.03 -9.07
C ALA A 301 6.01 21.12 -9.18
N GLU A 302 4.74 20.73 -9.33
CA GLU A 302 3.60 21.64 -9.35
C GLU A 302 3.12 21.96 -7.94
N ALA A 303 2.98 20.93 -7.10
CA ALA A 303 2.54 21.06 -5.70
C ALA A 303 3.44 22.01 -4.92
N TRP A 304 4.76 21.96 -5.14
CA TRP A 304 5.72 22.75 -4.39
C TRP A 304 6.24 24.02 -5.06
N GLU A 305 5.71 24.37 -6.24
CA GLU A 305 6.10 25.59 -6.96
C GLU A 305 6.06 26.89 -6.11
N PRO A 306 5.05 27.15 -5.25
CA PRO A 306 5.02 28.36 -4.43
C PRO A 306 5.97 28.32 -3.20
N TYR A 307 6.52 27.16 -2.86
CA TYR A 307 7.28 26.95 -1.64
C TYR A 307 8.79 26.96 -1.90
N LYS A 308 9.46 28.06 -1.55
CA LYS A 308 10.86 28.30 -1.90
C LYS A 308 11.81 27.19 -1.44
N ALA A 309 11.74 26.73 -0.19
CA ALA A 309 12.66 25.70 0.31
C ALA A 309 12.39 24.34 -0.35
N ALA A 310 11.12 23.96 -0.47
CA ALA A 310 10.71 22.70 -1.11
C ALA A 310 11.08 22.65 -2.61
N LYS A 311 10.75 23.72 -3.36
CA LYS A 311 11.13 23.87 -4.77
C LYS A 311 12.64 23.79 -4.97
N THR A 312 13.41 24.45 -4.10
CA THR A 312 14.88 24.44 -4.20
C THR A 312 15.45 23.05 -3.97
N ALA A 313 14.93 22.32 -2.98
CA ALA A 313 15.35 20.95 -2.70
C ALA A 313 15.03 20.00 -3.86
N LEU A 314 13.81 20.10 -4.43
CA LEU A 314 13.34 19.22 -5.51
C LEU A 314 14.05 19.45 -6.86
N ASN A 315 14.68 20.60 -7.09
CA ASN A 315 15.33 20.89 -8.38
C ASN A 315 16.42 19.87 -8.76
N TYR A 316 17.10 19.25 -7.79
CA TYR A 316 18.09 18.20 -8.07
C TYR A 316 17.44 16.93 -8.62
N THR A 317 16.30 16.54 -8.06
CA THR A 317 15.49 15.42 -8.56
C THR A 317 15.02 15.67 -9.99
N LEU A 318 14.61 16.90 -10.28
CA LEU A 318 14.07 17.32 -11.59
C LEU A 318 15.16 17.74 -12.59
N ASP A 319 16.43 17.52 -12.28
CA ASP A 319 17.52 17.78 -13.22
C ASP A 319 17.41 16.84 -14.44
N LEU A 320 17.63 17.38 -15.64
CA LEU A 320 17.46 16.62 -16.88
C LEU A 320 18.38 15.40 -16.96
N SER A 321 19.58 15.44 -16.37
CA SER A 321 20.45 14.27 -16.34
C SER A 321 19.89 13.18 -15.43
N ASN A 322 19.35 13.55 -14.26
CA ASN A 322 18.73 12.60 -13.34
C ASN A 322 17.46 12.00 -13.95
N VAL A 323 16.58 12.82 -14.54
CA VAL A 323 15.36 12.35 -15.23
C VAL A 323 15.71 11.32 -16.30
N LYS A 324 16.71 11.62 -17.13
CA LYS A 324 17.18 10.70 -18.18
C LYS A 324 17.77 9.42 -17.61
N GLU A 325 18.57 9.52 -16.56
CA GLU A 325 19.17 8.37 -15.87
C GLU A 325 18.09 7.44 -15.34
N GLN A 326 17.10 7.97 -14.59
CA GLN A 326 16.03 7.15 -14.02
C GLN A 326 15.16 6.54 -15.13
N ALA A 327 14.75 7.32 -16.14
CA ALA A 327 13.94 6.80 -17.24
C ALA A 327 14.67 5.68 -18.00
N SER A 328 15.95 5.87 -18.33
CA SER A 328 16.78 4.86 -19.01
C SER A 328 16.97 3.60 -18.15
N ARG A 329 17.13 3.78 -16.83
CA ARG A 329 17.23 2.67 -15.87
C ARG A 329 15.95 1.85 -15.86
N TYR A 330 14.78 2.48 -15.79
CA TYR A 330 13.51 1.77 -15.81
C TYR A 330 13.24 1.08 -17.16
N ALA A 331 13.68 1.64 -18.29
CA ALA A 331 13.64 0.93 -19.57
C ALA A 331 14.42 -0.40 -19.50
N ALA A 332 15.66 -0.35 -19.01
CA ALA A 332 16.53 -1.52 -18.92
C ALA A 332 16.00 -2.57 -17.92
N VAL A 333 15.49 -2.12 -16.77
CA VAL A 333 14.87 -3.01 -15.77
C VAL A 333 13.64 -3.68 -16.37
N THR A 334 12.72 -2.93 -16.99
CA THR A 334 11.49 -3.44 -17.60
C THR A 334 11.79 -4.51 -18.65
N GLU A 335 12.75 -4.30 -19.55
CA GLU A 335 13.15 -5.28 -20.57
C GLU A 335 13.65 -6.59 -19.96
N ARG A 336 14.52 -6.47 -18.93
CA ARG A 336 15.06 -7.62 -18.20
C ARG A 336 13.97 -8.41 -17.48
N VAL A 337 13.17 -7.74 -16.65
CA VAL A 337 12.17 -8.42 -15.80
C VAL A 337 11.01 -8.97 -16.60
N HIS A 338 10.61 -8.30 -17.69
CA HIS A 338 9.59 -8.82 -18.59
C HIS A 338 9.99 -10.19 -19.15
N THR A 339 11.24 -10.31 -19.60
CA THR A 339 11.78 -11.59 -20.10
C THR A 339 11.86 -12.64 -18.99
N GLN A 340 12.32 -12.28 -17.79
CA GLN A 340 12.46 -13.20 -16.66
C GLN A 340 11.11 -13.75 -16.19
N VAL A 341 10.11 -12.88 -16.00
CA VAL A 341 8.77 -13.30 -15.58
C VAL A 341 8.13 -14.22 -16.62
N GLN A 342 8.26 -13.91 -17.91
CA GLN A 342 7.77 -14.79 -18.96
C GLN A 342 8.44 -16.17 -18.95
N GLN A 343 9.74 -16.24 -18.63
CA GLN A 343 10.43 -17.53 -18.48
C GLN A 343 9.91 -18.33 -17.28
N PHE A 344 9.68 -17.67 -16.13
CA PHE A 344 9.11 -18.34 -14.96
C PHE A 344 7.68 -18.80 -15.18
N LEU A 345 6.88 -18.05 -15.94
CA LEU A 345 5.50 -18.41 -16.27
C LEU A 345 5.38 -19.50 -17.35
N LYS A 346 6.49 -19.98 -17.93
CA LYS A 346 6.43 -21.14 -18.83
C LYS A 346 5.97 -22.38 -18.06
N GLU A 347 5.10 -23.16 -18.70
CA GLU A 347 4.56 -24.39 -18.13
C GLU A 347 5.68 -25.33 -17.67
N GLY A 348 5.53 -25.88 -16.46
CA GLY A 348 6.51 -26.78 -15.85
C GLY A 348 7.79 -26.13 -15.31
N CYS A 349 7.95 -24.80 -15.44
CA CYS A 349 9.10 -24.09 -14.88
C CYS A 349 8.99 -23.98 -13.36
N LEU A 350 7.95 -23.31 -12.85
CA LEU A 350 7.70 -23.14 -11.42
C LEU A 350 7.22 -24.45 -10.78
N ARG A 351 8.19 -25.25 -10.32
CA ARG A 351 8.00 -26.45 -9.50
C ARG A 351 8.51 -26.21 -8.09
N GLU A 352 7.97 -26.96 -7.13
CA GLU A 352 8.30 -26.83 -5.69
C GLU A 352 9.82 -26.78 -5.44
N GLU A 353 10.58 -27.72 -6.02
CA GLU A 353 12.04 -27.79 -5.90
C GLU A 353 12.74 -26.53 -6.43
N LEU A 354 12.35 -26.04 -7.61
CA LEU A 354 12.93 -24.83 -8.19
C LEU A 354 12.67 -23.62 -7.29
N VAL A 355 11.45 -23.49 -6.76
CA VAL A 355 11.06 -22.38 -5.89
C VAL A 355 11.90 -22.37 -4.62
N LEU A 356 12.02 -23.52 -3.96
CA LEU A 356 12.81 -23.65 -2.73
C LEU A 356 14.30 -23.35 -2.92
N ASP A 357 14.86 -23.76 -4.07
CA ASP A 357 16.27 -23.52 -4.38
C ASP A 357 16.56 -22.07 -4.84
N ASN A 358 15.53 -21.32 -5.26
CA ASN A 358 15.69 -20.00 -5.90
C ASN A 358 14.89 -18.86 -5.25
N ILE A 359 14.47 -19.00 -3.98
CA ILE A 359 13.66 -17.98 -3.27
C ILE A 359 14.22 -16.55 -3.43
N PRO A 360 15.53 -16.28 -3.19
CA PRO A 360 16.05 -14.91 -3.30
C PRO A 360 15.94 -14.35 -4.73
N LYS A 361 16.17 -15.19 -5.74
CA LYS A 361 16.09 -14.81 -7.16
C LYS A 361 14.65 -14.47 -7.55
N LEU A 362 13.69 -15.27 -7.11
CA LEU A 362 12.26 -15.06 -7.39
C LEU A 362 11.74 -13.78 -6.71
N LEU A 363 12.09 -13.56 -5.44
CA LEU A 363 11.71 -12.36 -4.71
C LEU A 363 12.36 -11.09 -5.30
N ASN A 364 13.62 -11.16 -5.74
CA ASN A 364 14.26 -10.01 -6.40
C ASN A 364 13.58 -9.67 -7.73
N CYS A 365 13.19 -10.68 -8.52
CA CYS A 365 12.40 -10.45 -9.73
C CYS A 365 11.07 -9.76 -9.40
N LEU A 366 10.35 -10.21 -8.37
CA LEU A 366 9.10 -9.57 -7.93
C LEU A 366 9.29 -8.12 -7.50
N ARG A 367 10.34 -7.82 -6.74
CA ARG A 367 10.67 -6.45 -6.33
C ARG A 367 10.93 -5.56 -7.54
N ASP A 368 11.82 -5.99 -8.42
CA ASP A 368 12.17 -5.21 -9.62
C ASP A 368 10.93 -4.95 -10.50
N CYS A 369 10.06 -5.97 -10.67
CA CYS A 369 8.79 -5.81 -11.37
C CYS A 369 7.90 -4.73 -10.74
N ASN A 370 7.60 -4.84 -9.44
CA ASN A 370 6.67 -3.92 -8.79
C ASN A 370 7.23 -2.50 -8.67
N VAL A 371 8.54 -2.36 -8.42
CA VAL A 371 9.22 -1.06 -8.41
C VAL A 371 9.17 -0.41 -9.78
N ALA A 372 9.42 -1.16 -10.87
CA ALA A 372 9.33 -0.64 -12.23
C ALA A 372 7.89 -0.29 -12.63
N ILE A 373 6.91 -1.16 -12.33
CA ILE A 373 5.49 -0.89 -12.60
C ILE A 373 5.06 0.38 -11.86
N ARG A 374 5.41 0.51 -10.58
CA ARG A 374 5.05 1.69 -9.78
C ARG A 374 5.58 2.97 -10.38
N TRP A 375 6.88 3.00 -10.67
CA TRP A 375 7.52 4.19 -11.18
C TRP A 375 6.93 4.59 -12.54
N LEU A 376 6.78 3.63 -13.47
CA LEU A 376 6.23 3.89 -14.79
C LEU A 376 4.77 4.34 -14.72
N MET A 377 3.90 3.63 -14.00
CA MET A 377 2.49 4.00 -13.89
C MET A 377 2.30 5.41 -13.35
N LEU A 378 3.06 5.81 -12.33
CA LEU A 378 2.99 7.15 -11.76
C LEU A 378 3.54 8.21 -12.73
N HIS A 379 4.76 8.04 -13.23
CA HIS A 379 5.44 9.08 -14.01
C HIS A 379 4.93 9.22 -15.45
N THR A 380 4.17 8.23 -15.96
CA THR A 380 3.52 8.33 -17.27
C THR A 380 2.02 8.66 -17.18
N ALA A 381 1.45 8.78 -15.98
CA ALA A 381 0.04 9.11 -15.82
C ALA A 381 -0.31 10.47 -16.46
N ASP A 382 -1.46 10.54 -17.14
CA ASP A 382 -1.97 11.78 -17.72
C ASP A 382 -2.49 12.75 -16.66
N THR A 383 -3.02 12.22 -15.55
CA THR A 383 -3.50 12.99 -14.40
C THR A 383 -2.38 13.69 -13.62
N ALA A 384 -1.12 13.28 -13.82
CA ALA A 384 0.02 13.76 -13.06
C ALA A 384 0.66 15.05 -13.61
N CYS A 385 0.17 15.64 -14.70
CA CYS A 385 0.76 16.85 -15.26
C CYS A 385 -0.32 17.75 -15.82
N ASP A 386 -0.39 19.00 -15.35
CA ASP A 386 -1.19 20.03 -16.05
C ASP A 386 -0.63 20.16 -17.48
N PRO A 387 -1.45 19.89 -18.52
CA PRO A 387 -1.00 20.03 -19.89
C PRO A 387 -0.49 21.45 -20.17
N ASN A 388 -0.97 22.48 -19.48
CA ASN A 388 -0.54 23.86 -19.73
C ASN A 388 0.89 24.18 -19.24
N ASN A 389 1.49 23.34 -18.40
CA ASN A 389 2.85 23.54 -17.91
C ASN A 389 3.90 23.00 -18.88
N LYS A 390 4.50 23.90 -19.68
CA LYS A 390 5.51 23.54 -20.71
C LYS A 390 6.71 22.77 -20.16
N ARG A 391 7.23 23.13 -18.97
CA ARG A 391 8.40 22.47 -18.38
C ARG A 391 8.09 21.04 -17.99
N LEU A 392 6.95 20.82 -17.32
CA LEU A 392 6.55 19.48 -16.89
C LEU A 392 6.17 18.60 -18.07
N ARG A 393 5.58 19.17 -19.12
CA ARG A 393 5.35 18.47 -20.38
C ARG A 393 6.65 17.98 -21.02
N GLN A 394 7.68 18.84 -21.09
CA GLN A 394 9.00 18.44 -21.60
C GLN A 394 9.63 17.31 -20.77
N ILE A 395 9.52 17.39 -19.44
CA ILE A 395 10.00 16.32 -18.55
C ILE A 395 9.24 15.01 -18.83
N LYS A 396 7.91 15.07 -18.96
CA LYS A 396 7.08 13.90 -19.29
C LYS A 396 7.44 13.32 -20.67
N ASP A 397 7.60 14.14 -21.69
CA ASP A 397 7.98 13.71 -23.04
C ASP A 397 9.36 13.04 -23.03
N GLN A 398 10.31 13.56 -22.24
CA GLN A 398 11.62 12.95 -22.03
C GLN A 398 11.50 11.58 -21.34
N ILE A 399 10.69 11.47 -20.29
CA ILE A 399 10.43 10.19 -19.61
C ILE A 399 9.86 9.18 -20.59
N LEU A 400 8.83 9.53 -21.36
CA LEU A 400 8.21 8.63 -22.34
C LEU A 400 9.22 8.14 -23.39
N THR A 401 10.11 9.03 -23.84
CA THR A 401 11.14 8.71 -24.82
C THR A 401 12.23 7.82 -24.24
N ASP A 402 12.86 8.22 -23.14
CA ASP A 402 14.02 7.52 -22.56
C ASP A 402 13.63 6.20 -21.87
N SER A 403 12.41 6.12 -21.32
CA SER A 403 11.87 4.86 -20.77
C SER A 403 11.40 3.89 -21.86
N ARG A 404 11.42 4.32 -23.14
CA ARG A 404 10.84 3.58 -24.28
C ARG A 404 9.40 3.14 -23.99
N TYR A 405 8.62 4.05 -23.42
CA TYR A 405 7.32 3.74 -22.87
C TYR A 405 6.39 3.14 -23.93
N ASN A 406 5.76 2.03 -23.57
CA ASN A 406 4.67 1.45 -24.35
C ASN A 406 3.58 0.97 -23.37
N PRO A 407 2.37 1.53 -23.43
CA PRO A 407 1.31 1.20 -22.48
C PRO A 407 0.88 -0.28 -22.57
N ARG A 408 0.98 -0.92 -23.74
CA ARG A 408 0.67 -2.34 -23.89
C ARG A 408 1.73 -3.23 -23.24
N ILE A 409 3.01 -2.85 -23.33
CA ILE A 409 4.11 -3.60 -22.69
C ILE A 409 4.02 -3.46 -21.17
N LEU A 410 3.78 -2.24 -20.66
CA LEU A 410 3.59 -2.02 -19.23
C LEU A 410 2.39 -2.82 -18.71
N PHE A 411 1.26 -2.78 -19.44
CA PHE A 411 0.09 -3.56 -19.09
C PHE A 411 0.37 -5.07 -19.10
N GLN A 412 1.07 -5.59 -20.10
CA GLN A 412 1.46 -7.00 -20.15
C GLN A 412 2.40 -7.37 -18.99
N LEU A 413 3.36 -6.51 -18.64
CA LEU A 413 4.23 -6.71 -17.49
C LEU A 413 3.42 -6.77 -16.18
N LEU A 414 2.42 -5.90 -16.00
CA LEU A 414 1.52 -5.93 -14.84
C LEU A 414 0.78 -7.28 -14.77
N LEU A 415 0.19 -7.73 -15.89
CA LEU A 415 -0.51 -9.02 -15.96
C LEU A 415 0.39 -10.20 -15.62
N ASP A 416 1.58 -10.24 -16.22
CA ASP A 416 2.56 -11.31 -16.01
C ASP A 416 3.07 -11.30 -14.56
N THR A 417 3.35 -10.12 -14.00
CA THR A 417 3.79 -9.97 -12.61
C THR A 417 2.70 -10.43 -11.64
N ALA A 418 1.44 -10.01 -11.83
CA ALA A 418 0.33 -10.42 -10.98
C ALA A 418 0.10 -11.93 -11.02
N GLN A 419 0.17 -12.55 -12.21
CA GLN A 419 0.08 -14.00 -12.34
C GLN A 419 1.23 -14.73 -11.64
N PHE A 420 2.45 -14.21 -11.78
CA PHE A 420 3.64 -14.79 -11.18
C PHE A 420 3.58 -14.70 -9.64
N GLU A 421 3.17 -13.55 -9.10
CA GLU A 421 2.90 -13.38 -7.67
C GLU A 421 1.85 -14.35 -7.16
N PHE A 422 0.72 -14.47 -7.87
CA PHE A 422 -0.36 -15.36 -7.48
C PHE A 422 0.10 -16.81 -7.39
N ILE A 423 0.76 -17.33 -8.43
CA ILE A 423 1.27 -18.71 -8.45
C ILE A 423 2.24 -18.93 -7.30
N LEU A 424 3.21 -18.04 -7.11
CA LEU A 424 4.18 -18.17 -6.03
C LEU A 424 3.51 -18.12 -4.65
N LYS A 425 2.55 -17.20 -4.42
CA LYS A 425 1.84 -17.08 -3.15
C LYS A 425 1.12 -18.38 -2.83
N GLU A 426 0.42 -18.96 -3.79
CA GLU A 426 -0.31 -20.23 -3.60
C GLU A 426 0.64 -21.41 -3.35
N MET A 427 1.77 -21.49 -4.07
CA MET A 427 2.80 -22.51 -3.81
C MET A 427 3.36 -22.39 -2.39
N PHE A 428 3.70 -21.17 -1.93
CA PHE A 428 4.21 -20.96 -0.57
C PHE A 428 3.18 -21.27 0.52
N LYS A 429 1.91 -20.89 0.32
CA LYS A 429 0.83 -21.25 1.25
C LYS A 429 0.68 -22.76 1.36
N GLN A 430 0.66 -23.47 0.24
CA GLN A 430 0.59 -24.93 0.22
C GLN A 430 1.79 -25.54 0.94
N MET A 431 3.01 -25.12 0.57
CA MET A 431 4.24 -25.62 1.20
C MET A 431 4.28 -25.36 2.71
N LEU A 432 3.80 -24.21 3.19
CA LEU A 432 3.70 -23.91 4.62
C LEU A 432 2.67 -24.81 5.32
N SER A 433 1.51 -25.04 4.71
CA SER A 433 0.47 -25.90 5.27
C SER A 433 0.89 -27.37 5.38
N GLU A 434 1.70 -27.85 4.44
CA GLU A 434 2.19 -29.24 4.38
C GLU A 434 3.56 -29.42 5.06
N LYS A 435 4.16 -28.33 5.56
CA LYS A 435 5.57 -28.26 5.99
C LYS A 435 5.93 -29.35 7.01
N GLN A 436 5.17 -29.44 8.09
CA GLN A 436 5.46 -30.40 9.17
C GLN A 436 5.23 -31.84 8.68
N THR A 437 4.12 -32.10 8.00
CA THR A 437 3.77 -33.44 7.51
C THR A 437 4.81 -33.98 6.51
N LYS A 438 5.26 -33.15 5.56
CA LYS A 438 6.33 -33.52 4.60
C LYS A 438 7.65 -33.78 5.32
N TRP A 439 8.02 -32.93 6.27
CA TRP A 439 9.26 -33.09 7.02
C TRP A 439 9.28 -34.40 7.83
N GLU A 440 8.18 -34.74 8.51
CA GLU A 440 8.04 -35.99 9.25
C GLU A 440 8.05 -37.21 8.34
N SER A 441 7.42 -37.12 7.16
CA SER A 441 7.46 -38.17 6.14
C SER A 441 8.88 -38.44 5.64
N TYR A 442 9.65 -37.40 5.31
CA TYR A 442 11.05 -37.56 4.90
C TYR A 442 11.94 -38.11 6.01
N LYS A 443 11.70 -37.69 7.27
CA LYS A 443 12.39 -38.25 8.44
C LYS A 443 12.16 -39.75 8.56
N LYS A 444 10.90 -40.17 8.40
CA LYS A 444 10.50 -41.57 8.45
C LYS A 444 11.15 -42.38 7.33
N GLU A 445 10.99 -41.97 6.08
CA GLU A 445 11.58 -42.65 4.91
C GLU A 445 13.11 -42.75 5.01
N GLY A 446 13.79 -41.67 5.41
CA GLY A 446 15.23 -41.66 5.60
C GLY A 446 15.71 -42.65 6.67
N SER A 447 14.99 -42.75 7.79
CA SER A 447 15.27 -43.70 8.88
C SER A 447 14.96 -45.14 8.49
N GLU A 448 13.86 -45.39 7.77
CA GLU A 448 13.48 -46.72 7.30
C GLU A 448 14.51 -47.28 6.31
N ARG A 449 15.01 -46.46 5.37
CA ARG A 449 16.09 -46.85 4.45
C ARG A 449 17.38 -47.25 5.17
N MET A 450 17.75 -46.53 6.24
CA MET A 450 18.93 -46.90 7.06
C MET A 450 18.71 -48.18 7.85
N THR A 451 17.49 -48.40 8.33
CA THR A 451 17.13 -49.65 9.02
C THR A 451 17.17 -50.84 8.06
N GLU A 452 16.66 -50.66 6.84
CA GLU A 452 16.72 -51.67 5.78
C GLU A 452 18.17 -52.00 5.38
N LEU A 453 19.05 -51.00 5.25
CA LEU A 453 20.49 -51.23 5.02
C LEU A 453 21.12 -52.01 6.17
N ALA A 454 20.82 -51.66 7.42
CA ALA A 454 21.33 -52.41 8.57
C ALA A 454 20.91 -53.89 8.52
N ASP A 455 19.68 -54.18 8.10
CA ASP A 455 19.21 -55.56 7.96
C ASP A 455 19.89 -56.30 6.80
N VAL A 456 20.29 -55.62 5.72
CA VAL A 456 21.09 -56.22 4.64
C VAL A 456 22.45 -56.69 5.17
N PHE A 457 23.14 -55.88 5.98
CA PHE A 457 24.42 -56.25 6.59
C PHE A 457 24.32 -57.22 7.77
N SER A 458 23.11 -57.51 8.27
CA SER A 458 22.88 -58.48 9.34
C SER A 458 23.08 -59.95 8.92
N GLY A 459 23.04 -60.22 7.61
CA GLY A 459 23.10 -61.58 7.04
C GLY A 459 21.77 -62.37 7.12
N VAL A 460 20.69 -61.75 7.61
CA VAL A 460 19.37 -62.39 7.77
C VAL A 460 18.54 -62.37 6.48
N LYS A 461 18.82 -61.44 5.55
CA LYS A 461 18.13 -61.33 4.25
C LYS A 461 18.85 -62.19 3.19
N PRO A 462 18.30 -63.35 2.77
CA PRO A 462 19.03 -64.33 1.94
C PRO A 462 19.24 -63.93 0.48
N LEU A 463 18.54 -62.90 0.01
CA LEU A 463 18.45 -62.51 -1.40
C LEU A 463 19.51 -61.49 -1.83
N THR A 464 20.27 -60.92 -0.90
CA THR A 464 21.28 -59.89 -1.15
C THR A 464 22.68 -60.51 -1.10
N ARG A 465 23.46 -60.39 -2.18
CA ARG A 465 24.86 -60.86 -2.28
C ARG A 465 25.84 -60.00 -1.46
N VAL A 466 25.44 -59.59 -0.26
CA VAL A 466 26.21 -58.72 0.64
C VAL A 466 26.73 -59.56 1.79
N GLU A 467 28.02 -59.45 2.09
CA GLU A 467 28.62 -60.13 3.24
C GLU A 467 28.14 -59.51 4.55
N LYS A 468 27.91 -60.36 5.56
CA LYS A 468 27.55 -59.92 6.90
C LYS A 468 28.66 -59.01 7.45
N ASN A 469 28.28 -57.83 7.95
CA ASN A 469 29.21 -56.89 8.58
C ASN A 469 28.54 -56.25 9.80
N GLU A 470 28.94 -56.70 11.00
CA GLU A 470 28.33 -56.26 12.26
C GLU A 470 28.61 -54.78 12.57
N ASN A 471 29.76 -54.26 12.15
CA ASN A 471 30.11 -52.85 12.35
C ASN A 471 29.23 -51.94 11.50
N LEU A 472 29.06 -52.25 10.21
CA LEU A 472 28.17 -51.48 9.32
C LEU A 472 26.71 -51.61 9.73
N GLN A 473 26.27 -52.81 10.14
CA GLN A 473 24.93 -53.00 10.70
C GLN A 473 24.68 -52.08 11.91
N ALA A 474 25.61 -52.04 12.87
CA ALA A 474 25.48 -51.18 14.04
C ALA A 474 25.49 -49.70 13.66
N TRP A 475 26.37 -49.31 12.73
CA TRP A 475 26.48 -47.94 12.25
C TRP A 475 25.18 -47.46 11.57
N PHE A 476 24.61 -48.23 10.65
CA PHE A 476 23.35 -47.86 9.98
C PHE A 476 22.17 -47.80 10.96
N ARG A 477 22.12 -48.68 11.98
CA ARG A 477 21.11 -48.58 13.05
C ARG A 477 21.23 -47.30 13.86
N GLU A 478 22.47 -46.90 14.16
CA GLU A 478 22.72 -45.67 14.90
C GLU A 478 22.36 -44.44 14.06
N ILE A 479 22.72 -44.39 12.77
CA ILE A 479 22.28 -43.32 11.86
C ILE A 479 20.74 -43.26 11.78
N SER A 480 20.06 -44.40 11.65
CA SER A 480 18.59 -44.46 11.67
C SER A 480 18.01 -43.83 12.94
N LYS A 481 18.54 -44.19 14.11
CA LYS A 481 18.14 -43.62 15.40
C LYS A 481 18.40 -42.12 15.48
N GLN A 482 19.54 -41.67 14.95
CA GLN A 482 19.88 -40.25 14.91
C GLN A 482 18.94 -39.45 13.99
N ILE A 483 18.57 -39.98 12.82
CA ILE A 483 17.56 -39.38 11.95
C ILE A 483 16.22 -39.29 12.69
N MET A 484 15.77 -40.37 13.33
CA MET A 484 14.48 -40.38 14.04
C MET A 484 14.45 -39.40 15.23
N SER A 485 15.60 -39.18 15.88
CA SER A 485 15.77 -38.23 16.99
C SER A 485 15.70 -36.76 16.58
N LEU A 486 15.69 -36.44 15.28
CA LEU A 486 15.56 -35.07 14.81
C LEU A 486 14.19 -34.51 15.24
N ASN A 487 14.21 -33.31 15.81
CA ASN A 487 13.04 -32.59 16.29
C ASN A 487 12.69 -31.43 15.36
N TYR A 488 11.44 -31.37 14.91
CA TYR A 488 10.94 -30.30 14.06
C TYR A 488 10.94 -28.94 14.78
N ASP A 489 10.58 -28.93 16.07
CA ASP A 489 10.44 -27.70 16.86
C ASP A 489 11.78 -27.01 17.11
N ASP A 490 12.87 -27.78 17.17
CA ASP A 490 14.25 -27.25 17.22
C ASP A 490 14.88 -27.24 15.82
N SER A 491 14.29 -26.41 14.95
CA SER A 491 14.65 -26.36 13.53
C SER A 491 16.13 -26.08 13.27
N THR A 492 16.78 -25.28 14.12
CA THR A 492 18.19 -24.91 13.96
C THR A 492 19.13 -26.05 14.37
N ALA A 493 18.87 -26.73 15.48
CA ALA A 493 19.67 -27.90 15.86
C ALA A 493 19.42 -29.07 14.90
N ALA A 494 18.17 -29.32 14.53
CA ALA A 494 17.81 -30.35 13.56
C ALA A 494 18.47 -30.12 12.20
N GLY A 495 18.47 -28.88 11.70
CA GLY A 495 19.18 -28.51 10.47
C GLY A 495 20.67 -28.83 10.52
N ARG A 496 21.37 -28.40 11.58
CA ARG A 496 22.81 -28.68 11.77
C ARG A 496 23.13 -30.16 11.86
N LYS A 497 22.33 -30.93 12.62
CA LYS A 497 22.50 -32.38 12.77
C LYS A 497 22.21 -33.11 11.44
N THR A 498 21.24 -32.65 10.66
CA THR A 498 20.92 -33.21 9.35
C THR A 498 22.10 -33.04 8.38
N VAL A 499 22.77 -31.89 8.38
CA VAL A 499 23.99 -31.67 7.57
C VAL A 499 25.12 -32.63 7.98
N GLN A 500 25.33 -32.85 9.27
CA GLN A 500 26.32 -33.81 9.76
C GLN A 500 26.01 -35.25 9.32
N LEU A 501 24.73 -35.64 9.34
CA LEU A 501 24.29 -36.97 8.87
C LEU A 501 24.50 -37.14 7.37
N ILE A 502 24.24 -36.09 6.57
CA ILE A 502 24.52 -36.12 5.12
C ILE A 502 26.01 -36.35 4.87
N GLN A 503 26.88 -35.58 5.53
CA GLN A 503 28.33 -35.71 5.40
C GLN A 503 28.80 -37.12 5.79
N ALA A 504 28.30 -37.67 6.89
CA ALA A 504 28.63 -39.03 7.33
C ALA A 504 28.19 -40.10 6.31
N LEU A 505 27.07 -39.89 5.61
CA LEU A 505 26.58 -40.78 4.55
C LEU A 505 27.36 -40.65 3.24
N GLU A 506 28.01 -39.52 2.99
CA GLU A 506 28.92 -39.35 1.86
C GLU A 506 30.24 -40.08 2.14
N GLU A 507 30.82 -39.86 3.32
CA GLU A 507 32.08 -40.50 3.75
C GLU A 507 31.96 -42.02 3.81
N VAL A 508 30.83 -42.56 4.29
CA VAL A 508 30.64 -44.02 4.34
C VAL A 508 30.56 -44.64 2.94
N GLN A 509 30.09 -43.90 1.94
CA GLN A 509 29.96 -44.41 0.58
C GLN A 509 31.34 -44.61 -0.09
N GLU A 510 32.36 -43.83 0.30
CA GLU A 510 33.72 -43.92 -0.23
C GLU A 510 34.47 -45.20 0.20
N PHE A 511 33.94 -45.97 1.16
CA PHE A 511 34.49 -47.28 1.47
C PHE A 511 34.29 -48.23 0.27
N HIS A 512 35.41 -48.69 -0.31
CA HIS A 512 35.46 -49.53 -1.53
C HIS A 512 34.46 -50.71 -1.57
N GLN A 513 34.12 -51.29 -0.41
CA GLN A 513 33.17 -52.41 -0.33
C GLN A 513 31.71 -51.97 -0.61
N LEU A 514 31.35 -50.72 -0.32
CA LEU A 514 29.99 -50.17 -0.46
C LEU A 514 29.76 -49.55 -1.84
N GLU A 515 30.79 -48.91 -2.40
CA GLU A 515 30.77 -48.31 -3.73
C GLU A 515 30.47 -49.33 -4.84
N SER A 516 30.95 -50.57 -4.66
CA SER A 516 30.73 -51.68 -5.60
C SER A 516 29.29 -52.21 -5.63
N ASN A 517 28.47 -51.89 -4.63
CA ASN A 517 27.09 -52.37 -4.51
C ASN A 517 26.09 -51.28 -4.88
N LEU A 518 25.52 -51.41 -6.09
CA LEU A 518 24.56 -50.45 -6.64
C LEU A 518 23.33 -50.24 -5.74
N GLN A 519 22.84 -51.31 -5.11
CA GLN A 519 21.67 -51.21 -4.23
C GLN A 519 22.01 -50.43 -2.96
N VAL A 520 23.18 -50.67 -2.35
CA VAL A 520 23.61 -49.89 -1.19
C VAL A 520 23.82 -48.43 -1.55
N CYS A 521 24.48 -48.15 -2.69
CA CYS A 521 24.66 -46.79 -3.20
C CYS A 521 23.33 -46.07 -3.42
N GLN A 522 22.33 -46.75 -3.97
CA GLN A 522 21.00 -46.18 -4.18
C GLN A 522 20.33 -45.81 -2.84
N PHE A 523 20.38 -46.68 -1.85
CA PHE A 523 19.80 -46.41 -0.52
C PHE A 523 20.49 -45.23 0.18
N LEU A 524 21.82 -45.15 0.10
CA LEU A 524 22.57 -44.01 0.64
C LEU A 524 22.18 -42.70 -0.07
N ALA A 525 22.06 -42.74 -1.40
CA ALA A 525 21.63 -41.59 -2.20
C ALA A 525 20.20 -41.15 -1.87
N ASP A 526 19.26 -42.10 -1.73
CA ASP A 526 17.87 -41.82 -1.37
C ASP A 526 17.76 -41.23 0.04
N THR A 527 18.50 -41.76 1.02
CA THR A 527 18.54 -41.18 2.36
C THR A 527 19.10 -39.77 2.36
N ARG A 528 20.22 -39.52 1.66
CA ARG A 528 20.74 -38.14 1.53
C ARG A 528 19.71 -37.23 0.87
N LYS A 529 19.01 -37.70 -0.16
CA LYS A 529 17.93 -36.94 -0.80
C LYS A 529 16.83 -36.58 0.19
N PHE A 530 16.36 -37.51 1.02
CA PHE A 530 15.36 -37.21 2.06
C PHE A 530 15.88 -36.20 3.09
N LEU A 531 17.12 -36.35 3.55
CA LEU A 531 17.75 -35.41 4.49
C LEU A 531 17.89 -33.99 3.88
N HIS A 532 18.26 -33.88 2.60
CA HIS A 532 18.27 -32.59 1.90
C HIS A 532 16.86 -31.98 1.80
N GLN A 533 15.84 -32.79 1.51
CA GLN A 533 14.45 -32.31 1.48
C GLN A 533 13.95 -31.88 2.86
N MET A 534 14.39 -32.52 3.94
CA MET A 534 14.12 -32.07 5.31
C MET A 534 14.71 -30.67 5.56
N ILE A 535 15.96 -30.41 5.14
CA ILE A 535 16.59 -29.08 5.26
C ILE A 535 15.83 -28.04 4.43
N ARG A 536 15.45 -28.36 3.19
CA ARG A 536 14.68 -27.45 2.35
C ARG A 536 13.32 -27.10 2.97
N THR A 537 12.60 -28.12 3.43
CA THR A 537 11.26 -27.97 4.01
C THR A 537 11.29 -27.13 5.29
N ILE A 538 12.29 -27.33 6.15
CA ILE A 538 12.36 -26.60 7.43
C ILE A 538 12.66 -25.11 7.25
N ASN A 539 13.37 -24.75 6.17
CA ASN A 539 13.75 -23.38 5.82
C ASN A 539 12.63 -22.54 5.21
N ILE A 540 11.45 -23.11 4.95
CA ILE A 540 10.29 -22.38 4.44
C ILE A 540 9.77 -21.44 5.54
N LYS A 541 9.78 -20.13 5.29
CA LYS A 541 9.39 -19.11 6.26
C LYS A 541 8.15 -18.35 5.81
N GLU A 542 7.27 -18.04 6.76
CA GLU A 542 6.11 -17.17 6.54
C GLU A 542 6.51 -15.75 6.12
N GLU A 543 7.67 -15.27 6.58
CA GLU A 543 8.28 -13.99 6.18
C GLU A 543 8.36 -13.78 4.66
N VAL A 544 8.46 -14.86 3.88
CA VAL A 544 8.44 -14.80 2.41
C VAL A 544 7.08 -14.30 1.92
N LEU A 545 5.97 -14.79 2.49
CA LEU A 545 4.62 -14.34 2.14
C LEU A 545 4.39 -12.89 2.57
N ILE A 546 4.89 -12.50 3.75
CA ILE A 546 4.83 -11.11 4.23
C ILE A 546 5.57 -10.19 3.26
N THR A 547 6.79 -10.56 2.86
CA THR A 547 7.57 -9.83 1.85
C THR A 547 6.79 -9.68 0.54
N MET A 548 6.20 -10.77 0.03
CA MET A 548 5.41 -10.76 -1.20
C MET A 548 4.15 -9.88 -1.10
N GLN A 549 3.58 -9.74 0.10
CA GLN A 549 2.45 -8.84 0.33
C GLN A 549 2.89 -7.38 0.30
N ILE A 550 4.00 -7.04 0.97
CA ILE A 550 4.54 -5.67 1.00
C ILE A 550 4.98 -5.21 -0.40
N VAL A 551 5.76 -6.04 -1.11
CA VAL A 551 6.26 -5.66 -2.45
C VAL A 551 5.17 -5.69 -3.52
N GLY A 552 4.10 -6.43 -3.27
CA GLY A 552 2.98 -6.60 -4.18
C GLY A 552 1.90 -5.53 -4.05
N ASP A 553 2.04 -4.54 -3.17
CA ASP A 553 1.05 -3.47 -3.02
C ASP A 553 0.84 -2.69 -4.33
N LEU A 554 -0.42 -2.54 -4.72
CA LEU A 554 -0.85 -1.80 -5.90
C LEU A 554 -1.86 -0.69 -5.58
N SER A 555 -2.01 -0.32 -4.29
CA SER A 555 -2.95 0.72 -3.84
C SER A 555 -2.75 2.07 -4.56
N TYR A 556 -1.51 2.40 -4.90
CA TYR A 556 -1.15 3.62 -5.65
C TYR A 556 -1.73 3.68 -7.07
N ALA A 557 -2.17 2.55 -7.62
CA ALA A 557 -2.65 2.44 -9.00
C ALA A 557 -4.18 2.45 -9.11
N TRP A 558 -4.92 2.54 -8.00
CA TRP A 558 -6.37 2.33 -7.99
C TRP A 558 -7.12 3.18 -9.03
N GLN A 559 -6.85 4.49 -9.13
CA GLN A 559 -7.42 5.34 -10.19
C GLN A 559 -6.69 5.24 -11.53
N LEU A 560 -5.44 4.78 -11.54
CA LEU A 560 -4.61 4.70 -12.75
C LEU A 560 -4.94 3.47 -13.59
N ILE A 561 -5.48 2.42 -12.98
CA ILE A 561 -5.81 1.16 -13.67
C ILE A 561 -6.84 1.38 -14.79
N ASP A 562 -7.73 2.37 -14.62
CA ASP A 562 -8.77 2.71 -15.60
C ASP A 562 -8.18 3.14 -16.95
N SER A 563 -6.96 3.70 -16.97
CA SER A 563 -6.25 4.05 -18.21
C SER A 563 -5.96 2.85 -19.10
N PHE A 564 -5.93 1.63 -18.53
CA PHE A 564 -5.72 0.40 -19.29
C PHE A 564 -7.02 -0.23 -19.78
N THR A 565 -8.21 0.29 -19.44
CA THR A 565 -9.51 -0.34 -19.76
C THR A 565 -9.65 -0.68 -21.24
N SER A 566 -9.30 0.25 -22.13
CA SER A 566 -9.38 0.00 -23.59
C SER A 566 -8.40 -1.12 -24.03
N ILE A 567 -7.19 -1.13 -23.46
CA ILE A 567 -6.18 -2.17 -23.74
C ILE A 567 -6.67 -3.53 -23.21
N MET A 568 -7.28 -3.58 -22.01
CA MET A 568 -7.88 -4.79 -21.46
C MET A 568 -8.94 -5.37 -22.39
N GLN A 569 -9.91 -4.54 -22.80
CA GLN A 569 -11.02 -4.94 -23.66
C GLN A 569 -10.54 -5.49 -25.01
N GLU A 570 -9.58 -4.82 -25.65
CA GLU A 570 -8.99 -5.29 -26.90
C GLU A 570 -8.25 -6.61 -26.73
N SER A 571 -7.47 -6.73 -25.66
CA SER A 571 -6.65 -7.91 -25.42
C SER A 571 -7.51 -9.16 -25.15
N ILE A 572 -8.64 -9.00 -24.44
CA ILE A 572 -9.62 -10.08 -24.25
C ILE A 572 -10.24 -10.53 -25.58
N ARG A 573 -10.54 -9.59 -26.48
CA ARG A 573 -11.11 -9.91 -27.81
C ARG A 573 -10.12 -10.71 -28.66
N VAL A 574 -8.83 -10.37 -28.60
CA VAL A 574 -7.78 -11.03 -29.37
C VAL A 574 -7.41 -12.39 -28.77
N ASN A 575 -7.32 -12.49 -27.44
CA ASN A 575 -6.92 -13.71 -26.76
C ASN A 575 -7.73 -13.92 -25.45
N PRO A 576 -8.82 -14.70 -25.50
CA PRO A 576 -9.65 -14.99 -24.33
C PRO A 576 -8.90 -15.68 -23.17
N SER A 577 -7.78 -16.38 -23.44
CA SER A 577 -6.98 -17.02 -22.38
C SER A 577 -6.31 -16.02 -21.41
N MET A 578 -6.25 -14.74 -21.79
CA MET A 578 -5.75 -13.66 -20.92
C MET A 578 -6.59 -13.44 -19.67
N VAL A 579 -7.83 -13.91 -19.64
CA VAL A 579 -8.74 -13.79 -18.49
C VAL A 579 -8.11 -14.37 -17.22
N THR A 580 -7.28 -15.41 -17.31
CA THR A 580 -6.57 -15.98 -16.15
C THR A 580 -5.61 -14.97 -15.51
N LYS A 581 -4.82 -14.25 -16.32
CA LYS A 581 -3.88 -13.23 -15.82
C LYS A 581 -4.62 -11.99 -15.33
N LEU A 582 -5.73 -11.64 -15.97
CA LEU A 582 -6.62 -10.57 -15.50
C LEU A 582 -7.21 -10.90 -14.13
N ARG A 583 -7.65 -12.13 -13.89
CA ARG A 583 -8.11 -12.56 -12.56
C ARG A 583 -7.03 -12.33 -11.50
N ALA A 584 -5.80 -12.75 -11.76
CA ALA A 584 -4.69 -12.51 -10.83
C ALA A 584 -4.42 -11.01 -10.62
N THR A 585 -4.56 -10.20 -11.66
CA THR A 585 -4.40 -8.74 -11.59
C THR A 585 -5.50 -8.10 -10.75
N PHE A 586 -6.77 -8.48 -10.92
CA PHE A 586 -7.85 -7.99 -10.08
C PHE A 586 -7.65 -8.40 -8.62
N LEU A 587 -7.21 -9.62 -8.34
CA LEU A 587 -6.86 -10.05 -6.99
C LEU A 587 -5.70 -9.26 -6.36
N LYS A 588 -4.79 -8.71 -7.17
CA LYS A 588 -3.71 -7.83 -6.71
C LYS A 588 -4.19 -6.40 -6.43
N VAL A 589 -5.22 -5.95 -7.16
CA VAL A 589 -5.83 -4.61 -7.01
C VAL A 589 -6.84 -4.57 -5.86
N SER A 590 -7.45 -5.73 -5.56
CA SER A 590 -8.40 -5.93 -4.44
C SER A 590 -7.67 -5.97 -3.11
#